data_AF-A0A7W5ZVS7-F1
#
_entry.id   AF-A0A7W5ZVS7-F1
#
_cell.length_a   1.000
_cell.length_b   1.000
_cell.length_c   1.000
_cell.angle_alpha   90.00
_cell.angle_beta   90.00
_cell.angle_gamma   90.00
#
_symmetry.space_group_name_H-M   'P 1'
#
loop_
_entity.id
_entity.type
_entity.pdbx_description
1 polymer ?
#
loop_
_entity_poly.entity_id
_entity_poly.type
_entity_poly.pdbx_seq_one_letter_code
_entity_poly.pdbx_strand_id
1 'polypeptide(L)'
;MTAKSSAPVTGRDEFEREFMATLIEDAARALHRFASVGSVEIAAKDLQAARRDLVRNLHAAIEGAVWAFREHVRSTAKSLDVLSRHEEIALSEESIQVSERGTVSAQRRNLTLVSTIRLTTKIAVRLNPTLTPSFDTTDWANFRSSVATRNRVTHPKAMDDLVVSADDASSSIAAFYWLIELVVTGMETTNAAMRGYVRGLAEAIEGLRAGDPTIVAAYRELLHASWD
;
A
#
# COMPACT_ATOMS: atom_id res chain seq x y z
N MET A 1 11.40 -16.59 32.20
CA MET A 1 12.36 -15.63 31.60
C MET A 1 12.23 -15.71 30.09
N THR A 2 11.47 -14.81 29.47
CA THR A 2 11.26 -14.80 28.01
C THR A 2 12.31 -13.92 27.36
N ALA A 3 13.24 -14.52 26.62
CA ALA A 3 14.21 -13.81 25.81
C ALA A 3 13.49 -13.07 24.67
N LYS A 4 13.40 -11.74 24.76
CA LYS A 4 13.04 -10.90 23.61
C LYS A 4 14.25 -10.91 22.65
N SER A 5 14.32 -11.91 21.78
CA SER A 5 15.15 -11.85 20.59
C SER A 5 14.38 -11.03 19.55
N SER A 6 14.53 -9.70 19.57
CA SER A 6 14.16 -8.90 18.41
C SER A 6 15.25 -9.09 17.37
N ALA A 7 14.90 -9.60 16.20
CA ALA A 7 15.81 -9.60 15.06
C ALA A 7 16.37 -8.17 14.85
N PRO A 8 17.65 -8.02 14.49
CA PRO A 8 18.22 -6.71 14.23
C PRO A 8 17.41 -6.01 13.15
N VAL A 9 16.96 -4.79 13.44
CA VAL A 9 16.37 -3.88 12.45
C VAL A 9 17.39 -3.73 11.32
N THR A 10 16.98 -4.02 10.09
CA THR A 10 17.88 -3.81 8.95
C THR A 10 17.94 -2.31 8.63
N GLY A 11 19.05 -1.84 8.05
CA GLY A 11 19.16 -0.43 7.62
C GLY A 11 18.08 -0.03 6.61
N ARG A 12 17.50 -1.01 5.90
CA ARG A 12 16.34 -0.81 5.03
C ARG A 12 15.07 -0.47 5.82
N ASP A 13 14.78 -1.17 6.91
CA ASP A 13 13.57 -0.94 7.72
C ASP A 13 13.62 0.41 8.45
N GLU A 14 14.81 0.87 8.80
CA GLU A 14 15.02 2.21 9.37
C GLU A 14 14.76 3.30 8.32
N PHE A 15 15.37 3.18 7.14
CA PHE A 15 15.16 4.10 6.02
C PHE A 15 13.68 4.19 5.62
N GLU A 16 12.98 3.06 5.48
CA GLU A 16 11.56 3.04 5.11
C GLU A 16 10.68 3.77 6.15
N ARG A 17 10.99 3.64 7.44
CA ARG A 17 10.28 4.35 8.51
C ARG A 17 10.56 5.85 8.50
N GLU A 18 11.81 6.26 8.36
CA GLU A 18 12.18 7.67 8.27
C GLU A 18 11.55 8.35 7.03
N PHE A 19 11.57 7.64 5.90
CA PHE A 19 10.93 8.10 4.67
C PHE A 19 9.43 8.33 4.85
N MET A 20 8.71 7.35 5.41
CA MET A 20 7.28 7.50 5.68
C MET A 20 6.97 8.59 6.71
N ALA A 21 7.78 8.70 7.77
CA ALA A 21 7.64 9.76 8.77
C ALA A 21 7.77 11.15 8.14
N THR A 22 8.75 11.34 7.26
CA THR A 22 8.97 12.59 6.52
C THR A 22 7.76 12.95 5.67
N LEU A 23 7.22 12.01 4.89
CA LEU A 23 6.07 12.26 4.03
C LEU A 23 4.80 12.64 4.82
N ILE A 24 4.56 11.98 5.95
CA ILE A 24 3.41 12.27 6.81
C ILE A 24 3.57 13.63 7.50
N GLU A 25 4.79 13.97 7.93
CA GLU A 25 5.07 15.28 8.51
C GLU A 25 4.85 16.40 7.48
N ASP A 26 5.32 16.24 6.25
CA ASP A 26 5.13 17.21 5.18
C ASP A 26 3.64 17.38 4.81
N ALA A 27 2.90 16.28 4.73
CA ALA A 27 1.45 16.31 4.56
C ALA A 27 0.74 17.07 5.70
N ALA A 28 1.12 16.81 6.96
CA ALA A 28 0.58 17.50 8.12
C ALA A 28 0.88 19.00 8.11
N ARG A 29 2.11 19.39 7.75
CA ARG A 29 2.50 20.79 7.61
C ARG A 29 1.72 21.48 6.49
N ALA A 30 1.48 20.81 5.37
CA ALA A 30 0.69 21.35 4.26
C ALA A 30 -0.80 21.54 4.63
N LEU A 31 -1.38 20.57 5.35
CA LEU A 31 -2.73 20.69 5.93
C LEU A 31 -2.83 21.89 6.88
N HIS A 32 -1.85 22.07 7.76
CA HIS A 32 -1.81 23.19 8.69
C HIS A 32 -1.73 24.54 7.97
N ARG A 33 -0.87 24.67 6.95
CA ARG A 33 -0.79 25.88 6.12
C ARG A 33 -2.10 26.17 5.39
N PHE A 34 -2.74 25.14 4.83
CA PHE A 34 -4.03 25.32 4.17
C PHE A 34 -5.13 25.79 5.13
N ALA A 35 -5.18 25.20 6.34
CA ALA A 35 -6.15 25.57 7.37
C ALA A 35 -5.93 26.99 7.90
N SER A 36 -4.68 27.40 8.12
CA SER A 36 -4.37 28.76 8.60
C SER A 36 -4.75 29.83 7.58
N VAL A 37 -4.60 29.52 6.28
CA VAL A 37 -4.98 30.46 5.22
C VAL A 37 -6.49 30.75 5.20
N GLY A 38 -7.34 29.80 5.61
CA GLY A 38 -8.80 30.00 5.68
C GLY A 38 -9.25 30.95 6.81
N SER A 39 -8.38 31.24 7.77
CA SER A 39 -8.71 32.02 8.97
C SER A 39 -8.32 33.51 8.89
N VAL A 40 -7.55 33.91 7.88
CA VAL A 40 -7.03 35.28 7.71
C VAL A 40 -7.40 35.78 6.33
N GLU A 41 -7.72 37.07 6.20
CA GLU A 41 -7.94 37.73 4.91
C GLU A 41 -6.63 37.73 4.12
N ILE A 42 -6.47 36.74 3.23
CA ILE A 42 -5.24 36.49 2.49
C ILE A 42 -5.47 36.75 1.01
N ALA A 43 -4.44 37.26 0.33
CA ALA A 43 -4.46 37.49 -1.10
C ALA A 43 -4.76 36.19 -1.87
N ALA A 44 -5.62 36.27 -2.89
CA ALA A 44 -6.04 35.11 -3.69
C ALA A 44 -4.87 34.27 -4.25
N LYS A 45 -3.73 34.92 -4.53
CA LYS A 45 -2.50 34.27 -5.01
C LYS A 45 -1.93 33.28 -3.98
N ASP A 46 -1.90 33.66 -2.71
CA ASP A 46 -1.33 32.85 -1.64
C ASP A 46 -2.22 31.65 -1.32
N LEU A 47 -3.55 31.82 -1.41
CA LEU A 47 -4.51 30.72 -1.30
C LEU A 47 -4.31 29.66 -2.39
N GLN A 48 -4.11 30.08 -3.64
CA GLN A 48 -3.85 29.14 -4.75
C GLN A 48 -2.50 28.43 -4.60
N ALA A 49 -1.48 29.12 -4.10
CA ALA A 49 -0.20 28.48 -3.78
C ALA A 49 -0.36 27.41 -2.69
N ALA A 50 -1.06 27.74 -1.59
CA ALA A 50 -1.33 26.82 -0.49
C ALA A 50 -2.13 25.58 -0.94
N ARG A 51 -3.14 25.74 -1.80
CA ARG A 51 -3.93 24.61 -2.33
C ARG A 51 -3.10 23.66 -3.20
N ARG A 52 -2.25 24.19 -4.07
CA ARG A 52 -1.36 23.35 -4.90
C ARG A 52 -0.32 22.63 -4.04
N ASP A 53 0.24 23.32 -3.05
CA ASP A 53 1.17 22.74 -2.08
C ASP A 53 0.51 21.59 -1.31
N LEU A 54 -0.72 21.81 -0.81
CA LEU A 54 -1.53 20.76 -0.18
C LEU A 54 -1.68 19.53 -1.08
N VAL A 55 -2.17 19.70 -2.31
CA VAL A 55 -2.38 18.58 -3.24
C VAL A 55 -1.09 17.79 -3.47
N ARG A 56 0.05 18.45 -3.65
CA ARG A 56 1.33 17.77 -3.90
C ARG A 56 1.82 16.98 -2.69
N ASN A 57 1.78 17.58 -1.50
CA ASN A 57 2.26 16.90 -0.28
C ASN A 57 1.34 15.72 0.11
N LEU A 58 0.02 15.89 0.00
CA LEU A 58 -0.92 14.80 0.25
C LEU A 58 -0.70 13.63 -0.72
N HIS A 59 -0.48 13.91 -2.02
CA HIS A 59 -0.22 12.85 -3.00
C HIS A 59 1.13 12.18 -2.84
N ALA A 60 2.18 12.90 -2.43
CA ALA A 60 3.46 12.29 -2.08
C ALA A 60 3.30 11.29 -0.93
N ALA A 61 2.56 11.66 0.13
CA ALA A 61 2.25 10.77 1.24
C ALA A 61 1.36 9.58 0.83
N ILE A 62 0.36 9.80 -0.02
CA ILE A 62 -0.48 8.75 -0.62
C ILE A 62 0.37 7.74 -1.39
N GLU A 63 1.26 8.20 -2.27
CA GLU A 63 2.13 7.33 -3.07
C GLU A 63 3.07 6.50 -2.17
N GLY A 64 3.65 7.12 -1.14
CA GLY A 64 4.45 6.43 -0.13
C GLY A 64 3.67 5.37 0.65
N ALA A 65 2.46 5.71 1.10
CA ALA A 65 1.59 4.78 1.84
C ALA A 65 1.14 3.59 0.97
N VAL A 66 0.82 3.83 -0.31
CA VAL A 66 0.47 2.74 -1.25
C VAL A 66 1.66 1.86 -1.55
N TRP A 67 2.85 2.43 -1.68
CA TRP A 67 4.07 1.65 -1.83
C TRP A 67 4.31 0.75 -0.61
N ALA A 68 4.23 1.29 0.62
CA ALA A 68 4.40 0.52 1.85
C ALA A 68 3.34 -0.59 1.99
N PHE A 69 2.08 -0.27 1.68
CA PHE A 69 0.99 -1.24 1.68
C PHE A 69 1.23 -2.38 0.68
N ARG A 70 1.64 -2.04 -0.55
CA ARG A 70 1.94 -3.00 -1.60
C ARG A 70 3.08 -3.93 -1.19
N GLU A 71 4.19 -3.39 -0.68
CA GLU A 71 5.33 -4.19 -0.25
C GLU A 71 4.98 -5.11 0.91
N HIS A 72 4.21 -4.61 1.89
CA HIS A 72 3.72 -5.40 3.00
C HIS A 72 2.87 -6.58 2.53
N VAL A 73 1.80 -6.31 1.78
CA VAL A 73 0.88 -7.34 1.28
C VAL A 73 1.60 -8.33 0.36
N ARG A 74 2.50 -7.85 -0.51
CA ARG A 74 3.31 -8.71 -1.38
C ARG A 74 4.17 -9.67 -0.54
N SER A 75 4.88 -9.14 0.45
CA SER A 75 5.76 -9.93 1.33
C SER A 75 4.96 -10.98 2.08
N THR A 76 3.86 -10.59 2.74
CA THR A 76 2.99 -11.52 3.47
C THR A 76 2.39 -12.58 2.56
N ALA A 77 1.83 -12.19 1.41
CA ALA A 77 1.22 -13.13 0.48
C ALA A 77 2.23 -14.09 -0.13
N LYS A 78 3.47 -13.65 -0.37
CA LYS A 78 4.57 -14.52 -0.79
C LYS A 78 4.97 -15.51 0.29
N SER A 79 5.08 -15.07 1.55
CA SER A 79 5.40 -15.98 2.67
C SER A 79 4.33 -17.05 2.90
N LEU A 80 3.10 -16.79 2.50
CA LEU A 80 1.96 -17.69 2.64
C LEU A 80 1.63 -18.46 1.34
N ASP A 81 2.42 -18.29 0.29
CA ASP A 81 2.20 -18.89 -1.04
C ASP A 81 0.80 -18.60 -1.64
N VAL A 82 0.29 -17.39 -1.39
CA VAL A 82 -1.05 -16.95 -1.86
C VAL A 82 -0.96 -16.16 -3.18
N LEU A 83 0.24 -15.75 -3.60
CA LEU A 83 0.43 -15.01 -4.85
C LEU A 83 0.49 -15.96 -6.04
N SER A 84 -0.30 -15.66 -7.08
CA SER A 84 0.03 -16.19 -8.40
C SER A 84 1.28 -15.52 -8.96
N ARG A 85 1.99 -16.22 -9.85
CA ARG A 85 3.19 -15.68 -10.52
C ARG A 85 2.93 -14.33 -11.23
N HIS A 86 1.77 -14.16 -11.84
CA HIS A 86 1.40 -12.91 -12.51
C HIS A 86 1.20 -11.76 -11.53
N GLU A 87 0.62 -12.03 -10.36
CA GLU A 87 0.43 -11.03 -9.30
C GLU A 87 1.77 -10.65 -8.66
N GLU A 88 2.67 -11.60 -8.45
CA GLU A 88 4.01 -11.32 -7.94
C GLU A 88 4.78 -10.37 -8.88
N ILE A 89 4.78 -10.66 -10.19
CA ILE A 89 5.40 -9.80 -11.21
C ILE A 89 4.73 -8.42 -11.25
N ALA A 90 3.40 -8.36 -11.18
CA ALA A 90 2.69 -7.08 -11.18
C ALA A 90 3.02 -6.23 -9.95
N LEU A 91 3.05 -6.83 -8.75
CA LEU A 91 3.37 -6.13 -7.51
C LEU A 91 4.86 -5.78 -7.38
N SER A 92 5.76 -6.47 -8.11
CA SER A 92 7.16 -6.07 -8.18
C SER A 92 7.40 -4.84 -9.07
N GLU A 93 6.41 -4.45 -9.88
CA GLU A 93 6.57 -3.40 -10.90
C GLU A 93 7.75 -3.67 -11.82
N GLU A 94 8.04 -4.95 -12.06
CA GLU A 94 9.06 -5.40 -13.01
C GLU A 94 8.39 -6.11 -14.18
N SER A 95 8.98 -5.96 -15.36
CA SER A 95 8.60 -6.69 -16.56
C SER A 95 9.84 -7.22 -17.24
N ILE A 96 9.68 -8.34 -17.94
CA ILE A 96 10.77 -8.94 -18.71
C ILE A 96 10.69 -8.41 -20.13
N GLN A 97 11.78 -7.81 -20.61
CA GLN A 97 11.96 -7.42 -21.99
C GLN A 97 12.95 -8.36 -22.66
N VAL A 98 12.64 -8.80 -23.88
CA VAL A 98 13.55 -9.59 -24.72
C VAL A 98 13.89 -8.76 -25.94
N SER A 99 15.17 -8.52 -26.17
CA SER A 99 15.64 -7.76 -27.34
C SER A 99 15.62 -8.62 -28.61
N GLU A 100 15.75 -7.98 -29.78
CA GLU A 100 15.89 -8.68 -31.07
C GLU A 100 17.10 -9.63 -31.14
N ARG A 101 18.11 -9.42 -30.26
CA ARG A 101 19.29 -10.29 -30.13
C ARG A 101 19.09 -11.42 -29.14
N GLY A 102 17.88 -11.58 -28.58
CA GLY A 102 17.57 -12.59 -27.56
C GLY A 102 18.10 -12.25 -26.16
N THR A 103 18.52 -11.01 -25.89
CA THR A 103 18.96 -10.59 -24.54
C THR A 103 17.75 -10.34 -23.65
N VAL A 104 17.73 -10.97 -22.48
CA VAL A 104 16.68 -10.80 -21.47
C VAL A 104 17.11 -9.73 -20.47
N SER A 105 16.26 -8.73 -20.25
CA SER A 105 16.50 -7.66 -19.27
C SER A 105 15.23 -7.36 -18.47
N ALA A 106 15.40 -6.98 -17.20
CA ALA A 106 14.31 -6.44 -16.40
C ALA A 106 14.07 -4.96 -16.77
N GLN A 107 12.81 -4.60 -16.95
CA GLN A 107 12.37 -3.23 -17.17
C GLN A 107 11.31 -2.88 -16.12
N ARG A 108 11.51 -1.75 -15.43
CA ARG A 108 10.52 -1.23 -14.48
C ARG A 108 9.24 -0.85 -15.20
N ARG A 109 8.10 -1.37 -14.73
CA ARG A 109 6.76 -1.09 -15.25
C ARG A 109 5.84 -0.73 -14.09
N ASN A 110 5.75 0.57 -13.83
CA ASN A 110 4.93 1.09 -12.74
C ASN A 110 3.44 0.85 -13.02
N LEU A 111 2.73 0.38 -12.00
CA LEU A 111 1.27 0.33 -12.05
C LEU A 111 0.70 1.72 -11.80
N THR A 112 -0.48 2.00 -12.35
CA THR A 112 -1.19 3.23 -11.96
C THR A 112 -1.59 3.14 -10.49
N LEU A 113 -1.60 4.26 -9.77
CA LEU A 113 -1.95 4.31 -8.35
C LEU A 113 -3.29 3.61 -8.06
N VAL A 114 -4.29 3.86 -8.90
CA VAL A 114 -5.63 3.25 -8.84
C VAL A 114 -5.56 1.72 -9.00
N SER A 115 -4.79 1.24 -9.97
CA SER A 115 -4.59 -0.19 -10.21
C SER A 115 -3.86 -0.87 -9.06
N THR A 116 -2.81 -0.22 -8.52
CA THR A 116 -2.04 -0.72 -7.38
C THR A 116 -2.94 -0.90 -6.16
N ILE A 117 -3.74 0.12 -5.81
CA ILE A 117 -4.66 0.04 -4.67
C ILE A 117 -5.63 -1.13 -4.84
N ARG A 118 -6.27 -1.26 -6.01
CA ARG A 118 -7.23 -2.34 -6.25
C ARG A 118 -6.59 -3.72 -6.20
N LEU A 119 -5.44 -3.90 -6.83
CA LEU A 119 -4.74 -5.19 -6.84
C LEU A 119 -4.28 -5.57 -5.44
N THR A 120 -3.57 -4.67 -4.75
CA THR A 120 -3.07 -4.89 -3.39
C THR A 120 -4.21 -5.21 -2.43
N THR A 121 -5.31 -4.45 -2.50
CA THR A 121 -6.47 -4.68 -1.64
C THR A 121 -7.14 -6.02 -1.94
N LYS A 122 -7.30 -6.40 -3.21
CA LYS A 122 -7.85 -7.72 -3.59
C LYS A 122 -7.04 -8.86 -2.99
N ILE A 123 -5.71 -8.73 -2.99
CA ILE A 123 -4.80 -9.73 -2.41
C ILE A 123 -4.93 -9.74 -0.87
N ALA A 124 -5.01 -8.57 -0.24
CA ALA A 124 -5.25 -8.46 1.19
C ALA A 124 -6.58 -9.12 1.63
N VAL A 125 -7.65 -8.97 0.85
CA VAL A 125 -8.93 -9.66 1.10
C VAL A 125 -8.80 -11.19 0.99
N ARG A 126 -8.00 -11.70 0.05
CA ARG A 126 -7.73 -13.15 -0.02
C ARG A 126 -6.95 -13.66 1.19
N LEU A 127 -6.01 -12.85 1.70
CA LEU A 127 -5.28 -13.17 2.93
C LEU A 127 -6.19 -13.15 4.16
N ASN A 128 -7.12 -12.20 4.21
CA ASN A 128 -8.08 -12.07 5.30
C ASN A 128 -9.45 -11.58 4.80
N PRO A 129 -10.43 -12.47 4.64
CA PRO A 129 -11.76 -12.12 4.14
C PRO A 129 -12.58 -11.18 5.03
N THR A 130 -12.13 -10.87 6.26
CA THR A 130 -12.79 -9.88 7.12
C THR A 130 -12.56 -8.45 6.65
N LEU A 131 -11.53 -8.21 5.83
CA LEU A 131 -11.32 -6.94 5.16
C LEU A 131 -12.42 -6.72 4.11
N THR A 132 -13.22 -5.67 4.27
CA THR A 132 -14.38 -5.37 3.41
C THR A 132 -14.24 -3.99 2.78
N PRO A 133 -13.27 -3.80 1.86
CA PRO A 133 -13.03 -2.52 1.22
C PRO A 133 -14.21 -2.15 0.33
N SER A 134 -14.64 -0.89 0.35
CA SER A 134 -15.70 -0.42 -0.54
C SER A 134 -15.14 0.56 -1.56
N PHE A 135 -15.29 0.21 -2.85
CA PHE A 135 -14.86 1.02 -3.99
C PHE A 135 -16.04 1.66 -4.74
N ASP A 136 -17.25 1.56 -4.19
CA ASP A 136 -18.47 2.15 -4.75
C ASP A 136 -19.01 3.25 -3.83
N THR A 137 -18.13 3.87 -3.04
CA THR A 137 -18.44 4.94 -2.08
C THR A 137 -18.07 6.32 -2.62
N THR A 138 -18.61 7.34 -1.94
CA THR A 138 -18.18 8.74 -2.11
C THR A 138 -16.68 8.89 -1.89
N ASP A 139 -16.07 8.16 -0.94
CA ASP A 139 -14.64 8.28 -0.67
C ASP A 139 -13.78 7.80 -1.84
N TRP A 140 -14.17 6.69 -2.49
CA TRP A 140 -13.49 6.25 -3.72
C TRP A 140 -13.67 7.24 -4.87
N ALA A 141 -14.85 7.86 -4.99
CA ALA A 141 -15.08 8.92 -5.97
C ALA A 141 -14.18 10.15 -5.70
N ASN A 142 -14.08 10.58 -4.44
CA ASN A 142 -13.19 11.65 -3.99
C ASN A 142 -11.72 11.33 -4.27
N PHE A 143 -11.31 10.08 -4.02
CA PHE A 143 -9.96 9.61 -4.35
C PHE A 143 -9.67 9.73 -5.84
N ARG A 144 -10.57 9.25 -6.72
CA ARG A 144 -10.39 9.37 -8.17
C ARG A 144 -10.33 10.83 -8.64
N SER A 145 -11.19 11.68 -8.10
CA SER A 145 -11.20 13.12 -8.41
C SER A 145 -9.89 13.78 -7.98
N SER A 146 -9.43 13.49 -6.76
CA SER A 146 -8.13 13.96 -6.25
C SER A 146 -6.94 13.54 -7.11
N VAL A 147 -6.93 12.32 -7.66
CA VAL A 147 -5.90 11.87 -8.61
C VAL A 147 -5.94 12.71 -9.90
N ALA A 148 -7.12 13.03 -10.42
CA ALA A 148 -7.25 13.90 -11.58
C ALA A 148 -6.73 15.33 -11.29
N THR A 149 -7.06 15.89 -10.11
CA THR A 149 -6.54 17.18 -9.64
C THR A 149 -5.00 17.15 -9.57
N ARG A 150 -4.40 16.11 -8.97
CA ARG A 150 -2.94 15.98 -8.91
C ARG A 150 -2.32 15.96 -10.29
N ASN A 151 -2.83 15.11 -11.19
CA ASN A 151 -2.30 15.00 -12.55
C ASN A 151 -2.31 16.35 -13.28
N ARG A 152 -3.40 17.11 -13.12
CA ARG A 152 -3.56 18.45 -13.68
C ARG A 152 -2.53 19.44 -13.10
N VAL A 153 -2.34 19.45 -11.79
CA VAL A 153 -1.42 20.36 -11.08
C VAL A 153 0.07 20.02 -11.27
N THR A 154 0.41 18.74 -11.49
CA THR A 154 1.81 18.30 -11.69
C THR A 154 2.23 18.28 -13.16
N HIS A 155 1.28 18.16 -14.08
CA HIS A 155 1.53 18.16 -15.52
C HIS A 155 0.58 19.11 -16.25
N PRO A 156 0.63 20.42 -15.94
CA PRO A 156 -0.28 21.41 -16.52
C PRO A 156 -0.04 21.54 -18.02
N LYS A 157 -1.12 21.53 -18.80
CA LYS A 157 -1.13 21.81 -20.24
C LYS A 157 -1.56 23.25 -20.53
N ALA A 158 -2.26 23.88 -19.60
CA ALA A 158 -2.64 25.29 -19.64
C ALA A 158 -2.49 25.94 -18.25
N MET A 159 -2.54 27.28 -18.19
CA MET A 159 -2.46 28.01 -16.91
C MET A 159 -3.64 27.68 -15.98
N ASP A 160 -4.82 27.41 -16.53
CA ASP A 160 -6.02 27.05 -15.77
C ASP A 160 -5.88 25.70 -15.06
N ASP A 161 -4.97 24.82 -15.52
CA ASP A 161 -4.66 23.56 -14.84
C ASP A 161 -4.02 23.78 -13.46
N LEU A 162 -3.45 24.96 -13.22
CA LEU A 162 -2.87 25.30 -11.92
C LEU A 162 -3.92 25.80 -10.90
N VAL A 163 -5.16 26.05 -11.34
CA VAL A 163 -6.23 26.54 -10.46
C VAL A 163 -6.81 25.37 -9.67
N VAL A 164 -6.68 25.42 -8.36
CA VAL A 164 -7.26 24.41 -7.46
C VAL A 164 -8.48 25.01 -6.80
N SER A 165 -9.65 24.41 -7.05
CA SER A 165 -10.92 24.82 -6.43
C SER A 165 -10.96 24.42 -4.95
N ALA A 166 -11.99 24.86 -4.23
CA ALA A 166 -12.22 24.39 -2.86
C ALA A 166 -12.60 22.90 -2.83
N ASP A 167 -13.35 22.44 -3.83
CA ASP A 167 -13.79 21.05 -3.96
C ASP A 167 -12.63 20.13 -4.32
N ASP A 168 -11.70 20.57 -5.17
CA ASP A 168 -10.44 19.88 -5.45
C ASP A 168 -9.66 19.63 -4.15
N ALA A 169 -9.46 20.69 -3.35
CA ALA A 169 -8.73 20.59 -2.08
C ALA A 169 -9.45 19.68 -1.07
N SER A 170 -10.77 19.82 -0.94
CA SER A 170 -11.58 19.00 -0.04
C SER A 170 -11.56 17.52 -0.45
N SER A 171 -11.65 17.24 -1.76
CA SER A 171 -11.54 15.88 -2.31
C SER A 171 -10.15 15.29 -2.04
N SER A 172 -9.08 16.09 -2.15
CA SER A 172 -7.72 15.63 -1.83
C SER A 172 -7.52 15.30 -0.36
N ILE A 173 -8.09 16.09 0.54
CA ILE A 173 -8.07 15.81 1.99
C ILE A 173 -8.84 14.52 2.30
N ALA A 174 -10.07 14.39 1.79
CA ALA A 174 -10.88 13.19 1.98
C ALA A 174 -10.18 11.93 1.42
N ALA A 175 -9.60 12.04 0.22
CA ALA A 175 -8.83 10.98 -0.42
C ALA A 175 -7.63 10.52 0.42
N PHE A 176 -6.91 11.47 1.03
CA PHE A 176 -5.77 11.17 1.90
C PHE A 176 -6.21 10.36 3.11
N TYR A 177 -7.21 10.82 3.86
CA TYR A 177 -7.67 10.11 5.07
C TYR A 177 -8.24 8.73 4.76
N TRP A 178 -9.11 8.63 3.74
CA TRP A 178 -9.66 7.35 3.31
C TRP A 178 -8.57 6.34 2.95
N LEU A 179 -7.53 6.78 2.23
CA LEU A 179 -6.46 5.89 1.82
C LEU A 179 -5.60 5.43 3.01
N ILE A 180 -5.27 6.33 3.93
CA ILE A 180 -4.50 5.97 5.13
C ILE A 180 -5.28 4.94 5.96
N GLU A 181 -6.58 5.13 6.14
CA GLU A 181 -7.45 4.15 6.81
C GLU A 181 -7.44 2.80 6.11
N LEU A 182 -7.59 2.77 4.77
CA LEU A 182 -7.53 1.55 3.98
C LEU A 182 -6.18 0.84 4.13
N VAL A 183 -5.06 1.58 4.08
CA VAL A 183 -3.71 1.03 4.22
C VAL A 183 -3.49 0.44 5.61
N VAL A 184 -3.83 1.18 6.68
CA VAL A 184 -3.68 0.72 8.06
C VAL A 184 -4.52 -0.53 8.29
N THR A 185 -5.81 -0.49 7.95
CA THR A 185 -6.73 -1.63 8.11
C THR A 185 -6.27 -2.83 7.29
N GLY A 186 -5.81 -2.60 6.05
CA GLY A 186 -5.26 -3.63 5.19
C GLY A 186 -4.04 -4.31 5.80
N MET A 187 -3.06 -3.54 6.28
CA MET A 187 -1.85 -4.08 6.91
C MET A 187 -2.13 -4.78 8.25
N GLU A 188 -3.06 -4.26 9.06
CA GLU A 188 -3.45 -4.90 10.31
C GLU A 188 -4.12 -6.26 10.08
N THR A 189 -5.03 -6.32 9.11
CA THR A 189 -5.75 -7.57 8.77
C THR A 189 -4.82 -8.61 8.15
N THR A 190 -3.86 -8.23 7.31
CA THR A 190 -2.86 -9.17 6.77
C THR A 190 -1.85 -9.62 7.82
N ASN A 191 -1.44 -8.75 8.74
CA ASN A 191 -0.66 -9.14 9.91
C ASN A 191 -1.40 -10.15 10.79
N ALA A 192 -2.71 -9.97 10.98
CA ALA A 192 -3.53 -10.91 11.74
C ALA A 192 -3.58 -12.29 11.06
N ALA A 193 -3.74 -12.34 9.73
CA ALA A 193 -3.68 -13.59 8.96
C ALA A 193 -2.32 -14.28 9.10
N MET A 194 -1.21 -13.55 8.96
CA MET A 194 0.13 -14.09 9.13
C MET A 194 0.34 -14.68 10.53
N ARG A 195 -0.12 -14.00 11.59
CA ARG A 195 -0.06 -14.52 12.96
C ARG A 195 -0.88 -15.81 13.12
N GLY A 196 -2.06 -15.88 12.50
CA GLY A 196 -2.89 -17.09 12.48
C GLY A 196 -2.15 -18.27 11.83
N TYR A 197 -1.53 -18.02 10.68
CA TYR A 197 -0.74 -19.04 9.98
C TYR A 197 0.46 -19.52 10.78
N VAL A 198 1.27 -18.60 11.33
CA VAL A 198 2.43 -18.95 12.16
C VAL A 198 2.02 -19.78 13.38
N ARG A 199 0.88 -19.46 14.00
CA ARG A 199 0.34 -20.26 15.10
C ARG A 199 -0.03 -21.68 14.64
N GLY A 200 -0.78 -21.81 13.55
CA GLY A 200 -1.16 -23.12 13.01
C GLY A 200 0.05 -23.97 12.61
N LEU A 201 1.10 -23.35 12.06
CA LEU A 201 2.36 -24.02 11.76
C LEU A 201 3.07 -24.51 13.03
N ALA A 202 3.11 -23.67 14.08
CA ALA A 202 3.70 -24.07 15.35
C ALA A 202 2.96 -25.26 15.98
N GLU A 203 1.63 -25.22 15.98
CA GLU A 203 0.77 -26.32 16.45
C GLU A 203 1.02 -27.61 15.63
N ALA A 204 1.14 -27.51 14.29
CA ALA A 204 1.46 -28.64 13.44
C ALA A 204 2.85 -29.23 13.74
N ILE A 205 3.87 -28.39 13.92
CA ILE A 205 5.23 -28.84 14.26
C ILE A 205 5.25 -29.54 15.63
N GLU A 206 4.56 -28.98 16.63
CA GLU A 206 4.45 -29.58 17.96
C GLU A 206 3.72 -30.92 17.90
N GLY A 207 2.62 -31.01 17.14
CA GLY A 207 1.91 -32.25 16.90
C GLY A 207 2.76 -33.33 16.22
N LEU A 208 3.53 -32.96 15.20
CA LEU A 208 4.49 -33.86 14.57
C LEU A 208 5.55 -34.37 15.54
N ARG A 209 6.09 -33.49 16.40
CA ARG A 209 7.07 -33.87 17.44
C ARG A 209 6.48 -34.80 18.49
N ALA A 210 5.21 -34.59 18.85
CA ALA A 210 4.48 -35.42 19.81
C ALA A 210 4.04 -36.77 19.20
N GLY A 211 4.13 -36.95 17.88
CA GLY A 211 3.64 -38.14 17.20
C GLY A 211 2.12 -38.19 17.13
N ASP A 212 1.44 -37.04 17.08
CA ASP A 212 -0.01 -36.97 16.91
C ASP A 212 -0.44 -37.72 15.64
N PRO A 213 -1.27 -38.78 15.74
CA PRO A 213 -1.56 -39.65 14.61
C PRO A 213 -2.34 -38.93 13.50
N THR A 214 -3.17 -37.93 13.84
CA THR A 214 -3.95 -37.17 12.86
C THR A 214 -3.04 -36.23 12.07
N ILE A 215 -2.15 -35.51 12.75
CA ILE A 215 -1.21 -34.58 12.09
C ILE A 215 -0.17 -35.35 11.26
N VAL A 216 0.34 -36.48 11.76
CA VAL A 216 1.28 -37.33 11.02
C VAL A 216 0.63 -37.92 9.76
N ALA A 217 -0.64 -38.35 9.83
CA ALA A 217 -1.37 -38.85 8.67
C ALA A 217 -1.54 -37.75 7.60
N ALA A 218 -2.00 -36.57 8.01
CA ALA A 218 -2.16 -35.42 7.10
C ALA A 218 -0.82 -35.01 6.45
N TYR A 219 0.28 -34.98 7.22
CA TYR A 219 1.61 -34.68 6.69
C TYR A 219 2.08 -35.71 5.65
N ARG A 220 1.82 -37.00 5.87
CA ARG A 220 2.15 -38.05 4.89
C ARG A 220 1.32 -37.93 3.62
N GLU A 221 0.04 -37.64 3.73
CA GLU A 221 -0.83 -37.42 2.58
C GLU A 221 -0.34 -36.26 1.72
N LEU A 222 0.02 -35.12 2.35
CA LEU A 222 0.61 -33.97 1.66
C LEU A 222 1.94 -34.32 0.98
N LEU A 223 2.80 -35.09 1.65
CA LEU A 223 4.07 -35.55 1.06
C LEU A 223 3.85 -36.43 -0.16
N HIS A 224 2.76 -37.20 -0.25
CA HIS A 224 2.46 -38.01 -1.42
C HIS A 224 1.87 -37.16 -2.57
N ALA A 225 0.98 -36.24 -2.26
CA ALA A 225 0.36 -35.35 -3.24
C ALA A 225 1.37 -34.43 -3.96
N SER A 226 2.55 -34.16 -3.38
CA SER A 226 3.57 -33.32 -4.01
C SER A 226 4.41 -34.00 -5.10
N TRP A 227 4.25 -35.31 -5.35
CA TRP A 227 5.01 -36.05 -6.37
C TRP A 227 4.20 -36.43 -7.62
N ASP A 228 2.89 -36.16 -7.61
CA ASP A 228 2.00 -36.34 -8.75
C ASP A 228 1.79 -35.00 -9.50
#